data_AF-A0A539DZB7-F1
#
_entry.id   AF-A0A539DZB7-F1
#
_cell.length_a   1.000
_cell.length_b   1.000
_cell.length_c   1.000
_cell.angle_alpha   90.00
_cell.angle_beta   90.00
_cell.angle_gamma   90.00
#
_symmetry.space_group_name_H-M   'P 1'
#
loop_
_entity.id
_entity.type
_entity.pdbx_description
1 polymer ?
#
loop_
_entity_poly.entity_id
_entity_poly.type
_entity_poly.pdbx_seq_one_letter_code
_entity_poly.pdbx_strand_id
1 'polypeptide(L)'
;MTITLTPLVAPIVLSFVLLASSTVHTPRPIHQVTPFGDVLVSERLDPRAYTGSGTYRMFVPPLAFDGEEVEAYQYWNAGDLAPQWVEVDLGRTEGVTRLRLVVAMLPDGDATHEVWVSNQPIQEDLSAATKLHIFQGPMTDRQVLELKLESPWAARYVQVRTIASPSWVAWMEVQVFAAPAL
;
A
#
# COMPACT_ATOMS: atom_id res chain seq x y z
N MET A 1 39.51 -23.74 -64.37
CA MET A 1 39.42 -23.00 -63.09
C MET A 1 38.17 -22.14 -63.19
N THR A 2 37.07 -22.64 -62.66
CA THR A 2 35.73 -22.09 -62.89
C THR A 2 35.23 -21.54 -61.56
N ILE A 3 35.10 -20.22 -61.46
CA ILE A 3 34.63 -19.53 -60.26
C ILE A 3 33.10 -19.44 -60.37
N THR A 4 32.39 -20.13 -59.48
CA THR A 4 30.93 -20.06 -59.36
C THR A 4 30.59 -19.04 -58.27
N LEU A 5 29.87 -17.98 -58.63
CA LEU A 5 29.39 -16.96 -57.69
C LEU A 5 28.02 -17.37 -57.16
N THR A 6 27.93 -17.59 -55.84
CA THR A 6 26.67 -17.83 -55.12
C THR A 6 26.03 -16.48 -54.76
N PRO A 7 24.73 -16.24 -55.03
CA PRO A 7 24.09 -15.00 -54.58
C PRO A 7 23.78 -15.05 -53.08
N LEU A 8 24.13 -13.98 -52.36
CA LEU A 8 23.82 -13.74 -50.96
C LEU A 8 22.39 -13.19 -50.84
N VAL A 9 21.47 -13.97 -50.27
CA VAL A 9 20.14 -13.48 -49.87
C VAL A 9 20.24 -13.01 -48.42
N ALA A 10 20.17 -11.69 -48.20
CA ALA A 10 20.05 -11.13 -46.86
C ALA A 10 18.61 -11.32 -46.34
N PRO A 11 18.40 -11.76 -45.09
CA PRO A 11 17.07 -11.80 -44.51
C PRO A 11 16.61 -10.38 -44.15
N ILE A 12 15.42 -10.00 -44.64
CA ILE A 12 14.70 -8.81 -44.21
C ILE A 12 14.18 -9.09 -42.79
N VAL A 13 14.73 -8.40 -41.78
CA VAL A 13 14.15 -8.41 -40.43
C VAL A 13 13.01 -7.39 -40.40
N LEU A 14 11.78 -7.89 -40.46
CA LEU A 14 10.58 -7.06 -40.28
C LEU A 14 10.45 -6.75 -38.78
N SER A 15 10.82 -5.53 -38.37
CA SER A 15 10.60 -5.07 -37.00
C SER A 15 9.12 -4.73 -36.83
N PHE A 16 8.37 -5.60 -36.15
CA PHE A 16 7.04 -5.26 -35.65
C PHE A 16 7.19 -4.43 -34.38
N VAL A 17 6.97 -3.11 -34.48
CA VAL A 17 6.69 -2.28 -33.30
C VAL A 17 5.26 -2.58 -32.89
N LEU A 18 5.09 -3.45 -31.89
CA LEU A 18 3.79 -3.68 -31.27
C LEU A 18 3.52 -2.52 -30.30
N LEU A 19 2.74 -1.52 -30.73
CA LEU A 19 2.14 -0.56 -29.81
C LEU A 19 1.02 -1.27 -29.05
N ALA A 20 1.37 -1.96 -27.98
CA ALA A 20 0.40 -2.44 -27.01
C ALA A 20 -0.04 -1.25 -26.14
N SER A 21 -1.11 -0.56 -26.53
CA SER A 21 -1.93 0.17 -25.56
C SER A 21 -2.71 -0.88 -24.77
N SER A 22 -2.16 -1.23 -23.61
CA SER A 22 -2.78 -2.13 -22.66
C SER A 22 -2.82 -1.41 -21.33
N THR A 23 -3.95 -0.78 -20.99
CA THR A 23 -4.37 -0.67 -19.58
C THR A 23 -4.79 -2.06 -19.11
N VAL A 24 -3.83 -2.97 -19.10
CA VAL A 24 -3.93 -4.23 -18.38
C VAL A 24 -3.25 -3.92 -17.07
N HIS A 25 -4.06 -3.75 -16.03
CA HIS A 25 -3.63 -3.85 -14.65
C HIS A 25 -2.85 -5.16 -14.53
N THR A 26 -1.53 -5.10 -14.65
CA THR A 26 -0.68 -6.28 -14.49
C THR A 26 -0.88 -6.74 -13.07
N PRO A 27 -1.45 -7.93 -12.80
CA PRO A 27 -1.55 -8.41 -11.44
C PRO A 27 -0.12 -8.46 -10.88
N ARG A 28 0.17 -7.60 -9.88
CA ARG A 28 1.43 -7.68 -9.14
C ARG A 28 1.59 -9.12 -8.66
N PRO A 29 2.76 -9.77 -8.82
CA PRO A 29 2.99 -11.10 -8.28
C PRO A 29 2.56 -11.17 -6.81
N ILE A 30 1.92 -12.28 -6.43
CA ILE A 30 1.33 -12.50 -5.08
C ILE A 30 2.40 -12.42 -3.97
N HIS A 31 3.68 -12.45 -4.34
CA HIS A 31 4.82 -12.26 -3.46
C HIS A 31 5.89 -11.42 -4.17
N GLN A 32 5.73 -10.09 -4.17
CA GLN A 32 6.89 -9.23 -4.41
C GLN A 32 7.77 -9.26 -3.17
N VAL A 33 8.73 -10.19 -3.16
CA VAL A 33 9.88 -10.09 -2.24
C VAL A 33 10.57 -8.78 -2.60
N THR A 34 10.48 -7.80 -1.71
CA THR A 34 11.13 -6.51 -1.92
C THR A 34 12.65 -6.70 -1.87
N PRO A 35 13.47 -5.74 -2.36
CA PRO A 35 14.93 -5.85 -2.34
C PRO A 35 15.54 -6.13 -0.95
N PHE A 36 14.75 -5.94 0.11
CA PHE A 36 15.12 -6.17 1.51
C PHE A 36 14.70 -7.55 2.05
N GLY A 37 14.08 -8.40 1.23
CA GLY A 37 13.56 -9.70 1.67
C GLY A 37 12.18 -9.64 2.33
N ASP A 38 11.59 -8.45 2.52
CA ASP A 38 10.26 -8.35 3.12
C ASP A 38 9.16 -8.82 2.16
N VAL A 39 8.10 -9.39 2.73
CA VAL A 39 6.87 -9.82 2.05
C VAL A 39 5.75 -8.83 2.36
N LEU A 40 5.02 -8.39 1.33
CA LEU A 40 3.80 -7.59 1.50
C LEU A 40 2.67 -8.49 2.03
N VAL A 41 2.07 -8.11 3.15
CA VAL A 41 1.09 -8.95 3.89
C VAL A 41 -0.28 -8.30 4.08
N SER A 42 -0.44 -7.02 3.70
CA SER A 42 -1.73 -6.31 3.84
C SER A 42 -2.63 -6.38 2.60
N GLU A 43 -2.12 -6.76 1.43
CA GLU A 43 -2.92 -6.81 0.20
C GLU A 43 -3.64 -8.16 0.02
N ARG A 44 -4.77 -8.15 -0.70
CA ARG A 44 -5.49 -9.35 -1.19
C ARG A 44 -5.97 -10.31 -0.09
N LEU A 45 -6.34 -9.79 1.08
CA LEU A 45 -6.99 -10.54 2.16
C LEU A 45 -8.51 -10.63 1.91
N ASP A 46 -9.22 -11.39 2.77
CA ASP A 46 -10.69 -11.33 2.80
C ASP A 46 -11.12 -9.87 3.06
N PRO A 47 -12.07 -9.29 2.32
CA PRO A 47 -12.48 -7.90 2.51
C PRO A 47 -12.89 -7.53 3.95
N ARG A 48 -13.30 -8.50 4.77
CA ARG A 48 -13.61 -8.30 6.20
C ARG A 48 -12.38 -8.06 7.08
N ALA A 49 -11.18 -8.33 6.56
CA ALA A 49 -9.92 -8.01 7.22
C ALA A 49 -9.69 -6.50 7.31
N TYR A 50 -10.33 -5.71 6.44
CA TYR A 50 -10.16 -4.27 6.37
C TYR A 50 -11.31 -3.57 7.06
N THR A 51 -11.00 -2.78 8.09
CA THR A 51 -12.00 -1.99 8.82
C THR A 51 -11.52 -0.55 8.95
N GLY A 52 -12.46 0.35 9.19
CA GLY A 52 -12.16 1.75 9.45
C GLY A 52 -13.26 2.38 10.28
N SER A 53 -12.97 3.52 10.88
CA SER A 53 -13.93 4.28 11.71
C SER A 53 -15.13 4.81 10.93
N GLY A 54 -15.02 4.90 9.60
CA GLY A 54 -16.07 5.42 8.74
C GLY A 54 -15.90 5.04 7.28
N THR A 55 -16.87 5.44 6.47
CA THR A 55 -16.84 5.28 5.02
C THR A 55 -17.66 6.38 4.37
N TYR A 56 -17.04 7.12 3.46
CA TYR A 56 -17.75 8.02 2.56
C TYR A 56 -18.19 7.27 1.30
N ARG A 57 -19.49 7.01 1.17
CA ARG A 57 -20.08 6.40 -0.03
C ARG A 57 -19.39 5.08 -0.44
N MET A 58 -18.62 5.11 -1.54
CA MET A 58 -17.94 3.97 -2.14
C MET A 58 -16.45 3.86 -1.74
N PHE A 59 -15.92 4.81 -0.98
CA PHE A 59 -14.52 4.86 -0.56
C PHE A 59 -14.28 4.01 0.70
N VAL A 60 -14.47 2.70 0.54
CA VAL A 60 -14.48 1.70 1.63
C VAL A 60 -13.06 1.33 2.10
N PRO A 61 -12.88 0.82 3.34
CA PRO A 61 -11.55 0.48 3.88
C PRO A 61 -10.66 -0.41 3.00
N PRO A 62 -11.17 -1.41 2.27
CA PRO A 62 -10.35 -2.21 1.36
C PRO A 62 -9.58 -1.39 0.29
N LEU A 63 -10.07 -0.20 -0.09
CA LEU A 63 -9.40 0.65 -1.08
C LEU A 63 -8.15 1.36 -0.55
N ALA A 64 -7.81 1.19 0.73
CA ALA A 64 -6.49 1.59 1.25
C ALA A 64 -5.47 0.43 1.20
N PHE A 65 -5.84 -0.74 0.68
CA PHE A 65 -5.00 -1.94 0.71
C PHE A 65 -5.11 -2.75 -0.60
N ASP A 66 -5.54 -2.11 -1.68
CA ASP A 66 -5.82 -2.76 -2.96
C ASP A 66 -4.61 -2.75 -3.90
N GLY A 67 -3.54 -2.05 -3.53
CA GLY A 67 -2.32 -1.92 -4.30
C GLY A 67 -2.37 -0.82 -5.37
N GLU A 68 -3.41 0.01 -5.39
CA GLU A 68 -3.63 1.05 -6.39
C GLU A 68 -3.39 2.48 -5.85
N GLU A 69 -2.21 3.02 -6.13
CA GLU A 69 -1.75 4.28 -5.51
C GLU A 69 -1.96 5.53 -6.39
N VAL A 70 -2.32 5.34 -7.66
CA VAL A 70 -2.22 6.38 -8.70
C VAL A 70 -3.55 6.83 -9.27
N GLU A 71 -4.52 5.93 -9.39
CA GLU A 71 -5.78 6.23 -10.07
C GLU A 71 -6.74 7.06 -9.21
N ALA A 72 -7.50 7.95 -9.86
CA ALA A 72 -8.56 8.68 -9.19
C ALA A 72 -9.63 7.67 -8.72
N TYR A 73 -10.12 7.84 -7.48
CA TYR A 73 -11.12 6.98 -6.84
C TYR A 73 -10.64 5.61 -6.32
N GLN A 74 -9.32 5.36 -6.26
CA GLN A 74 -8.72 4.23 -5.53
C GLN A 74 -8.14 4.74 -4.19
N TYR A 75 -9.01 4.93 -3.21
CA TYR A 75 -8.63 5.32 -1.83
C TYR A 75 -9.77 5.05 -0.85
N TRP A 76 -9.42 4.83 0.42
CA TRP A 76 -10.40 4.89 1.52
C TRP A 76 -10.62 6.33 1.98
N ASN A 77 -11.86 6.67 2.36
CA ASN A 77 -12.20 7.95 2.99
C ASN A 77 -13.20 7.73 4.12
N ALA A 78 -12.90 8.23 5.32
CA ALA A 78 -13.74 8.07 6.50
C ALA A 78 -15.08 8.82 6.40
N GLY A 79 -15.13 9.90 5.61
CA GLY A 79 -16.28 10.79 5.48
C GLY A 79 -16.37 11.86 6.57
N ASP A 80 -15.32 12.04 7.37
CA ASP A 80 -15.27 13.01 8.46
C ASP A 80 -13.83 13.48 8.74
N LEU A 81 -13.70 14.53 9.55
CA LEU A 81 -12.45 15.05 10.06
C LEU A 81 -11.84 14.12 11.12
N ALA A 82 -10.55 14.34 11.40
CA ALA A 82 -9.84 13.64 12.46
C ALA A 82 -10.53 13.83 13.84
N PRO A 83 -10.49 12.82 14.73
CA PRO A 83 -9.74 11.56 14.61
C PRO A 83 -10.49 10.50 13.80
N GLN A 84 -9.77 9.78 12.93
CA GLN A 84 -10.29 8.63 12.17
C GLN A 84 -9.18 7.59 11.97
N TRP A 85 -9.54 6.33 11.72
CA TRP A 85 -8.57 5.26 11.56
C TRP A 85 -8.98 4.25 10.50
N VAL A 86 -7.97 3.58 9.93
CA VAL A 86 -8.10 2.40 9.07
C VAL A 86 -7.19 1.30 9.60
N GLU A 87 -7.65 0.06 9.56
CA GLU A 87 -7.02 -1.10 10.16
C GLU A 87 -7.09 -2.32 9.26
N VAL A 88 -6.03 -3.13 9.28
CA VAL A 88 -5.99 -4.45 8.65
C VAL A 88 -5.74 -5.54 9.69
N ASP A 89 -6.56 -6.60 9.64
CA ASP A 89 -6.30 -7.90 10.26
C ASP A 89 -5.49 -8.78 9.29
N LEU A 90 -4.22 -9.01 9.58
CA LEU A 90 -3.32 -9.84 8.76
C LEU A 90 -3.68 -11.34 8.78
N GLY A 91 -4.69 -11.74 9.57
CA GLY A 91 -5.18 -13.11 9.70
C GLY A 91 -4.37 -13.99 10.65
N ARG A 92 -3.10 -13.62 10.90
CA ARG A 92 -2.22 -14.23 11.91
C ARG A 92 -1.20 -13.20 12.41
N THR A 93 -0.50 -13.52 13.48
CA THR A 93 0.64 -12.71 13.92
C THR A 93 1.78 -12.82 12.91
N GLU A 94 2.17 -11.67 12.36
CA GLU A 94 3.29 -11.48 11.45
C GLU A 94 4.44 -10.75 12.15
N GLY A 95 5.66 -10.92 11.65
CA GLY A 95 6.81 -10.11 12.04
C GLY A 95 6.90 -8.85 11.19
N VAL A 96 6.09 -7.83 11.48
CA VAL A 96 6.02 -6.57 10.73
C VAL A 96 7.38 -5.86 10.75
N THR A 97 7.90 -5.49 9.58
CA THR A 97 9.23 -4.85 9.43
C THR A 97 9.15 -3.44 8.88
N ARG A 98 8.13 -3.14 8.07
CA ARG A 98 8.02 -1.85 7.38
C ARG A 98 6.59 -1.53 7.03
N LEU A 99 6.26 -0.23 7.06
CA LEU A 99 5.05 0.31 6.48
C LEU A 99 5.40 1.35 5.42
N ARG A 100 4.58 1.40 4.36
CA ARG A 100 4.60 2.46 3.35
C ARG A 100 3.18 2.95 3.15
N LEU A 101 2.96 4.24 3.35
CA LEU A 101 1.65 4.88 3.37
C LEU A 101 1.60 5.97 2.30
N VAL A 102 0.50 6.05 1.56
CA VAL A 102 0.29 7.09 0.54
C VAL A 102 -0.87 7.97 0.96
N VAL A 103 -0.57 9.23 1.25
CA VAL A 103 -1.54 10.21 1.77
C VAL A 103 -2.59 10.53 0.70
N ALA A 104 -3.86 10.52 1.09
CA ALA A 104 -4.95 11.17 0.36
C ALA A 104 -5.43 12.37 1.17
N MET A 105 -5.18 13.59 0.70
CA MET A 105 -5.62 14.79 1.42
C MET A 105 -5.91 15.96 0.49
N LEU A 106 -7.00 16.67 0.76
CA LEU A 106 -7.27 17.96 0.13
C LEU A 106 -8.17 18.79 1.07
N PRO A 107 -7.75 19.98 1.54
CA PRO A 107 -6.49 20.66 1.25
C PRO A 107 -5.24 20.02 1.91
N ASP A 108 -4.06 20.39 1.41
CA ASP A 108 -2.76 20.14 2.04
C ASP A 108 -2.61 20.91 3.36
N GLY A 109 -1.74 20.46 4.26
CA GLY A 109 -1.41 21.18 5.49
C GLY A 109 -0.83 20.29 6.59
N ASP A 110 -0.74 20.85 7.80
CA ASP A 110 -0.19 20.11 8.95
C ASP A 110 -1.13 18.97 9.36
N ALA A 111 -0.59 17.75 9.41
CA ALA A 111 -1.31 16.56 9.83
C ALA A 111 -0.52 15.78 10.89
N THR A 112 -1.21 14.89 11.58
CA THR A 112 -0.60 13.95 12.52
C THR A 112 -1.25 12.59 12.39
N HIS A 113 -0.43 11.59 12.04
CA HIS A 113 -0.83 10.19 11.86
C HIS A 113 -0.02 9.30 12.81
N GLU A 114 -0.69 8.37 13.46
CA GLU A 114 -0.09 7.40 14.36
C GLU A 114 -0.19 6.00 13.76
N VAL A 115 0.89 5.24 13.85
CA VAL A 115 0.92 3.81 13.48
C VAL A 115 0.85 2.97 14.74
N TRP A 116 -0.15 2.10 14.82
CA TRP A 116 -0.41 1.22 15.94
C TRP A 116 -0.42 -0.24 15.52
N VAL A 117 -0.02 -1.12 16.43
CA VAL A 117 -0.05 -2.57 16.23
C VAL A 117 -0.58 -3.31 17.44
N SER A 118 -1.21 -4.47 17.22
CA SER A 118 -1.67 -5.36 18.29
C SER A 118 -1.81 -6.81 17.80
N ASN A 119 -2.02 -7.74 18.73
CA ASN A 119 -2.48 -9.09 18.45
C ASN A 119 -3.99 -9.28 18.70
N GLN A 120 -4.70 -8.21 19.07
CA GLN A 120 -6.16 -8.13 19.18
C GLN A 120 -6.68 -7.00 18.28
N PRO A 121 -7.95 -7.02 17.84
CA PRO A 121 -8.54 -5.89 17.12
C PRO A 121 -8.34 -4.60 17.89
N ILE A 122 -7.84 -3.54 17.22
CA ILE A 122 -7.56 -2.27 17.89
C ILE A 122 -8.82 -1.40 17.86
N GLN A 123 -9.34 -1.15 16.65
CA GLN A 123 -10.53 -0.32 16.43
C GLN A 123 -10.46 1.01 17.23
N GLU A 124 -11.40 1.26 18.14
CA GLU A 124 -11.40 2.43 19.01
C GLU A 124 -10.61 2.27 20.31
N ASP A 125 -10.32 1.04 20.73
CA ASP A 125 -9.69 0.75 22.02
C ASP A 125 -8.19 0.45 21.84
N LEU A 126 -7.38 1.45 22.18
CA LEU A 126 -5.93 1.38 22.10
C LEU A 126 -5.29 0.63 23.30
N SER A 127 -6.05 0.16 24.29
CA SER A 127 -5.49 -0.37 25.54
C SER A 127 -4.62 -1.61 25.38
N ALA A 128 -4.88 -2.41 24.34
CA ALA A 128 -4.10 -3.59 23.97
C ALA A 128 -3.12 -3.35 22.80
N ALA A 129 -2.99 -2.10 22.33
CA ALA A 129 -2.17 -1.75 21.19
C ALA A 129 -0.87 -1.06 21.60
N THR A 130 0.16 -1.20 20.77
CA THR A 130 1.41 -0.45 20.90
C THR A 130 1.55 0.54 19.75
N LYS A 131 1.88 1.79 20.08
CA LYS A 131 2.21 2.82 19.08
C LYS A 131 3.64 2.61 18.61
N LEU A 132 3.84 2.42 17.31
CA LEU A 132 5.16 2.27 16.70
C LEU A 132 5.75 3.61 16.27
N HIS A 133 4.93 4.52 15.77
CA HIS A 133 5.43 5.76 15.17
C HIS A 133 4.37 6.87 15.12
N ILE A 134 4.85 8.11 14.98
CA ILE A 134 4.04 9.30 14.71
C ILE A 134 4.67 10.02 13.52
N PHE A 135 3.91 10.15 12.44
CA PHE A 135 4.21 11.09 11.37
C PHE A 135 3.51 12.41 11.70
N GLN A 136 4.27 13.51 11.80
CA GLN A 136 3.73 14.83 12.13
C GLN A 136 4.43 15.92 11.34
N GLY A 137 3.65 16.89 10.86
CA GLY A 137 4.15 18.07 10.16
C GLY A 137 3.35 18.37 8.89
N PRO A 138 3.87 19.25 8.02
CA PRO A 138 3.21 19.60 6.77
C PRO A 138 3.20 18.39 5.85
N MET A 139 2.04 18.08 5.30
CA MET A 139 1.84 17.01 4.34
C MET A 139 1.08 17.50 3.11
N THR A 140 1.34 16.84 1.98
CA THR A 140 0.65 17.10 0.72
C THR A 140 -0.04 15.84 0.21
N ASP A 141 -1.05 16.02 -0.63
CA ASP A 141 -1.65 14.90 -1.37
C ASP A 141 -0.59 14.04 -2.06
N ARG A 142 -0.78 12.72 -2.04
CA ARG A 142 0.11 11.70 -2.63
C ARG A 142 1.51 11.62 -2.02
N GLN A 143 1.78 12.33 -0.92
CA GLN A 143 3.04 12.15 -0.21
C GLN A 143 3.16 10.71 0.30
N VAL A 144 4.34 10.12 0.09
CA VAL A 144 4.68 8.80 0.60
C VAL A 144 5.34 8.95 1.97
N LEU A 145 4.82 8.25 2.96
CA LEU A 145 5.38 8.12 4.30
C LEU A 145 5.92 6.70 4.48
N GLU A 146 7.15 6.57 4.96
CA GLU A 146 7.77 5.26 5.18
C GLU A 146 8.22 5.12 6.64
N LEU A 147 7.85 3.99 7.24
CA LEU A 147 8.35 3.56 8.55
C LEU A 147 9.12 2.26 8.36
N LYS A 148 10.43 2.29 8.61
CA LYS A 148 11.26 1.09 8.69
C LYS A 148 11.58 0.80 10.15
N LEU A 149 11.27 -0.42 10.60
CA LEU A 149 11.55 -0.84 11.97
C LEU A 149 12.96 -1.41 12.09
N GLU A 150 13.61 -1.16 13.23
CA GLU A 150 14.95 -1.68 13.51
C GLU A 150 14.97 -3.21 13.68
N SER A 151 13.84 -3.78 14.11
CA SER A 151 13.61 -5.22 14.23
C SER A 151 12.14 -5.56 13.98
N PRO A 152 11.82 -6.81 13.56
CA PRO A 152 10.44 -7.22 13.33
C PRO A 152 9.57 -7.11 14.59
N TRP A 153 8.38 -6.53 14.44
CA TRP A 153 7.36 -6.44 15.49
C TRP A 153 6.28 -7.51 15.30
N ALA A 154 6.02 -8.29 16.34
CA ALA A 154 4.98 -9.32 16.30
C ALA A 154 3.58 -8.68 16.40
N ALA A 155 2.83 -8.67 15.30
CA ALA A 155 1.51 -8.07 15.22
C ALA A 155 0.58 -8.80 14.25
N ARG A 156 -0.71 -8.87 14.60
CA ARG A 156 -1.78 -9.33 13.71
C ARG A 156 -2.61 -8.17 13.15
N TYR A 157 -2.81 -7.13 13.96
CA TYR A 157 -3.55 -5.94 13.59
C TYR A 157 -2.60 -4.78 13.41
N VAL A 158 -2.74 -4.05 12.31
CA VAL A 158 -1.99 -2.82 12.03
C VAL A 158 -3.00 -1.72 11.72
N GLN A 159 -2.94 -0.62 12.46
CA GLN A 159 -3.85 0.51 12.34
C GLN A 159 -3.07 1.79 12.03
N VAL A 160 -3.57 2.57 11.08
CA VAL A 160 -3.16 3.96 10.86
C VAL A 160 -4.27 4.86 11.36
N ARG A 161 -3.97 5.67 12.37
CA ARG A 161 -4.91 6.58 13.02
C ARG A 161 -4.50 8.02 12.78
N THR A 162 -5.30 8.78 12.06
CA THR A 162 -5.11 10.22 11.87
C THR A 162 -5.75 10.95 13.03
N ILE A 163 -4.97 11.71 13.80
CA ILE A 163 -5.44 12.45 14.98
C ILE A 163 -5.60 13.94 14.73
N ALA A 164 -4.96 14.49 13.70
CA ALA A 164 -5.14 15.85 13.24
C ALA A 164 -4.95 15.93 11.72
N SER A 165 -5.81 16.66 11.02
CA SER A 165 -5.72 16.94 9.57
C SER A 165 -6.61 18.14 9.21
N PRO A 166 -6.25 18.97 8.22
CA PRO A 166 -7.14 20.01 7.67
C PRO A 166 -8.19 19.45 6.69
N SER A 167 -8.09 18.18 6.32
CA SER A 167 -8.95 17.50 5.35
C SER A 167 -9.72 16.33 5.99
N TRP A 168 -10.74 15.82 5.29
CA TRP A 168 -11.33 14.54 5.65
C TRP A 168 -10.28 13.45 5.62
N VAL A 169 -10.33 12.56 6.60
CA VAL A 169 -9.31 11.50 6.71
C VAL A 169 -9.48 10.48 5.60
N ALA A 170 -8.42 10.30 4.82
CA ALA A 170 -8.35 9.36 3.73
C ALA A 170 -6.92 8.82 3.57
N TRP A 171 -6.79 7.64 2.95
CA TRP A 171 -5.51 7.05 2.55
C TRP A 171 -5.66 6.45 1.16
N MET A 172 -4.72 6.76 0.26
CA MET A 172 -4.66 6.08 -1.04
C MET A 172 -4.22 4.65 -0.86
N GLU A 173 -3.19 4.42 -0.02
CA GLU A 173 -2.65 3.08 0.16
C GLU A 173 -1.91 2.96 1.51
N VAL A 174 -2.01 1.77 2.11
CA VAL A 174 -1.40 1.34 3.36
C VAL A 174 -0.79 -0.04 3.16
N GLN A 175 0.51 -0.07 2.88
CA GLN A 175 1.26 -1.31 2.68
C GLN A 175 1.97 -1.71 3.97
N VAL A 176 1.70 -2.93 4.44
CA VAL A 176 2.38 -3.55 5.58
C VAL A 176 3.27 -4.67 5.07
N PHE A 177 4.54 -4.61 5.43
CA PHE A 177 5.53 -5.61 5.07
C PHE A 177 5.99 -6.36 6.32
N ALA A 178 6.26 -7.65 6.16
CA ALA A 178 6.75 -8.53 7.21
C ALA A 178 7.98 -9.31 6.76
N ALA A 179 8.77 -9.76 7.74
CA ALA A 179 9.84 -10.72 7.49
C ALA A 179 9.25 -12.02 6.89
N PRO A 180 9.99 -12.72 6.02
CA PRO A 180 9.57 -14.03 5.53
C PRO A 180 9.26 -14.99 6.68
N ALA A 181 8.20 -15.78 6.54
CA ALA A 181 7.97 -16.91 7.44
C ALA A 181 9.17 -17.87 7.32
N LEU A 182 9.73 -18.26 8.47
CA LEU A 182 10.78 -19.28 8.57
C LEU A 182 10.24 -20.68 8.27
#